data_AF-A0A2V8HQ36-F1
#
_entry.id   AF-A0A2V8HQ36-F1
#
_cell.length_a   1.000
_cell.length_b   1.000
_cell.length_c   1.000
_cell.angle_alpha   90.00
_cell.angle_beta   90.00
_cell.angle_gamma   90.00
#
_symmetry.space_group_name_H-M   'P 1'
#
loop_
_entity.id
_entity.type
_entity.pdbx_description
1 polymer ?
#
loop_
_entity_poly.entity_id
_entity_poly.type
_entity_poly.pdbx_seq_one_letter_code
_entity_poly.pdbx_strand_id
1 'polypeptide(L)'
;MNRFAIAGAVAVSLAAAAGRPGPPPPRGVRLIDLSWVQAEPLLDVSAIVVFPLGAGAIEHGQHLKLNADQRLANYLTSRVLLAAQVVVAPALTYHFYPAFVEYPGSTSLSLATARSLTVEAVRSIARSGPRRFYVLNTSLSTVQPLQQAADALVADGVLLQFTDIDAKLAAAARRLQQQPGGTHADEIETSMMLYIDAASVDMTKAVRDYNPPPSTTGPFTRRRGAPGTYSPTGAFGDPTLATPEKGRELVETLVAGILDDLQRLRTAPLPAAMPALAPRPQSGARSSAAESESGGPDCSPGDERAIRNIGVAFTTHWANNDAEGIARLWMKDGDIRHPDGTIERGVQIIRENRAQLFMQRAYQGTKHPVTLYDVRCVGRDVAIADGKWELRGLADARGAQTTYAGLVTIVARRSGPESRWSIEAWRYTINPPPSAPPPPTVLKKPGWPGYD
;
A
#
# COMPACT_ATOMS: atom_id res chain seq x y z
N MET A 1 59.90 62.08 -41.53
CA MET A 1 59.37 61.15 -42.56
C MET A 1 58.57 60.08 -41.85
N ASN A 2 57.30 59.93 -42.28
CA ASN A 2 56.23 59.08 -41.76
C ASN A 2 56.63 57.73 -41.16
N ARG A 3 56.02 57.36 -40.02
CA ARG A 3 55.34 56.05 -39.86
C ARG A 3 54.11 56.17 -38.96
N PHE A 4 53.00 55.66 -39.51
CA PHE A 4 51.67 55.55 -38.93
C PHE A 4 51.65 54.60 -37.72
N ALA A 5 50.89 54.95 -36.67
CA ALA A 5 50.43 54.03 -35.64
C ALA A 5 48.89 53.96 -35.73
N ILE A 6 48.38 52.77 -36.09
CA ILE A 6 46.96 52.46 -36.19
C ILE A 6 46.48 51.99 -34.81
N ALA A 7 45.54 52.71 -34.22
CA ALA A 7 44.81 52.28 -33.04
C ALA A 7 43.68 51.33 -33.46
N GLY A 8 43.83 50.04 -33.19
CA GLY A 8 42.77 49.04 -33.34
C GLY A 8 41.98 48.90 -32.04
N ALA A 9 40.73 49.37 -32.01
CA ALA A 9 39.80 49.11 -30.93
C ALA A 9 39.30 47.65 -31.00
N VAL A 10 39.54 46.87 -29.95
CA VAL A 10 38.98 45.53 -29.78
C VAL A 10 37.55 45.68 -29.25
N ALA A 11 36.57 45.43 -30.11
CA ALA A 11 35.18 45.28 -29.71
C ALA A 11 34.99 43.89 -29.08
N VAL A 12 34.72 43.84 -27.78
CA VAL A 12 34.29 42.63 -27.08
C VAL A 12 32.78 42.46 -27.33
N SER A 13 32.42 41.55 -28.23
CA SER A 13 31.03 41.13 -28.42
C SER A 13 30.60 40.21 -27.28
N LEU A 14 29.78 40.72 -26.36
CA LEU A 14 29.00 39.92 -25.41
C LEU A 14 27.85 39.24 -26.18
N ALA A 15 28.10 38.02 -26.66
CA ALA A 15 27.03 37.14 -27.11
C ALA A 15 26.30 36.58 -25.88
N ALA A 16 25.08 37.07 -25.63
CA ALA A 16 24.20 36.49 -24.62
C ALA A 16 23.86 35.05 -25.03
N ALA A 17 24.32 34.08 -24.25
CA ALA A 17 23.93 32.69 -24.39
C ALA A 17 22.44 32.55 -24.04
N ALA A 18 21.58 32.55 -25.05
CA ALA A 18 20.20 32.15 -24.91
C ALA A 18 20.17 30.66 -24.55
N GLY A 19 20.02 30.37 -23.25
CA GLY A 19 19.84 29.02 -22.74
C GLY A 19 18.64 28.36 -23.42
N ARG A 20 18.79 27.10 -23.82
CA ARG A 20 17.68 26.29 -24.34
C ARG A 20 16.53 26.33 -23.34
N PRO A 21 15.28 26.58 -23.76
CA PRO A 21 14.14 26.51 -22.86
C PRO A 21 14.10 25.12 -22.22
N GLY A 22 13.99 25.08 -20.89
CA GLY A 22 13.84 23.83 -20.14
C GLY A 22 12.60 23.05 -20.59
N PRO A 23 12.53 21.74 -20.29
CA PRO A 23 11.33 20.96 -20.61
C PRO A 23 10.09 21.60 -19.98
N PRO A 24 8.93 21.56 -20.66
CA PRO A 24 7.70 22.11 -20.11
C PRO A 24 7.36 21.42 -18.78
N PRO A 25 6.72 22.14 -17.83
CA PRO A 25 6.31 21.53 -16.57
C PRO A 25 5.35 20.36 -16.81
N PRO A 26 5.37 19.33 -15.94
CA PRO A 26 4.47 18.19 -16.07
C PRO A 26 3.01 18.65 -15.99
N ARG A 27 2.15 18.01 -16.78
CA ARG A 27 0.70 18.25 -16.79
C ARG A 27 -0.02 17.56 -15.63
N GLY A 28 0.50 16.41 -15.21
CA GLY A 28 0.02 15.66 -14.06
C GLY A 28 0.89 15.89 -12.82
N VAL A 29 0.40 15.38 -11.69
CA VAL A 29 1.09 15.47 -10.39
C VAL A 29 1.27 14.08 -9.80
N ARG A 30 2.30 13.90 -8.95
CA ARG A 30 2.44 12.69 -8.13
C ARG A 30 1.94 12.99 -6.73
N LEU A 31 1.08 12.12 -6.20
CA LEU A 31 0.52 12.29 -4.86
C LEU A 31 1.62 12.27 -3.78
N ILE A 32 2.69 11.50 -3.99
CA ILE A 32 3.82 11.40 -3.05
C ILE A 32 4.62 12.70 -2.88
N ASP A 33 4.50 13.63 -3.83
CA ASP A 33 5.23 14.91 -3.81
C ASP A 33 4.40 16.05 -3.19
N LEU A 34 3.20 15.73 -2.70
CA LEU A 34 2.24 16.69 -2.17
C LEU A 34 2.01 16.48 -0.67
N SER A 35 1.83 17.57 0.08
CA SER A 35 1.16 17.52 1.38
C SER A 35 -0.33 17.22 1.18
N TRP A 36 -1.00 16.71 2.22
CA TRP A 36 -2.44 16.43 2.14
C TRP A 36 -3.28 17.69 1.80
N VAL A 37 -2.84 18.87 2.26
CA VAL A 37 -3.47 20.17 1.95
C VAL A 37 -3.35 20.52 0.47
N GLN A 38 -2.22 20.18 -0.16
CA GLN A 38 -2.03 20.38 -1.61
C GLN A 38 -2.78 19.33 -2.44
N ALA A 39 -2.95 18.12 -1.90
CA ALA A 39 -3.64 17.03 -2.57
C ALA A 39 -5.17 17.19 -2.59
N GLU A 40 -5.76 17.70 -1.50
CA GLU A 40 -7.21 17.86 -1.34
C GLU A 40 -7.91 18.53 -2.54
N PRO A 41 -7.50 19.70 -3.05
CA PRO A 41 -8.16 20.34 -4.19
C PRO A 41 -7.96 19.61 -5.52
N LEU A 42 -7.04 18.64 -5.60
CA LEU A 42 -6.75 17.86 -6.82
C LEU A 42 -7.51 16.53 -6.87
N LEU A 43 -8.14 16.13 -5.76
CA LEU A 43 -8.86 14.88 -5.61
C LEU A 43 -10.39 15.10 -5.65
N ASP A 44 -10.87 15.91 -6.60
CA ASP A 44 -12.30 16.08 -6.82
C ASP A 44 -12.89 14.97 -7.72
N VAL A 45 -14.21 15.04 -8.00
CA VAL A 45 -14.92 14.04 -8.82
C VAL A 45 -14.49 14.00 -10.29
N SER A 46 -13.84 15.06 -10.78
CA SER A 46 -13.30 15.17 -12.13
C SER A 46 -11.91 14.56 -12.27
N ALA A 47 -11.21 14.39 -11.14
CA ALA A 47 -9.87 13.82 -11.10
C ALA A 47 -9.84 12.39 -11.66
N ILE A 48 -8.79 12.11 -12.44
CA ILE A 48 -8.41 10.76 -12.83
C ILE A 48 -7.18 10.40 -12.01
N VAL A 49 -7.31 9.36 -11.19
CA VAL A 49 -6.23 8.85 -10.38
C VAL A 49 -5.60 7.64 -11.07
N VAL A 50 -4.29 7.70 -11.33
CA VAL A 50 -3.53 6.65 -11.98
C VAL A 50 -2.69 5.90 -10.94
N PHE A 51 -2.87 4.59 -10.84
CA PHE A 51 -1.98 3.69 -10.09
C PHE A 51 -1.00 3.04 -11.06
N PRO A 52 0.32 3.34 -10.98
CA PRO A 52 1.31 2.53 -11.67
C PRO A 52 1.30 1.10 -11.11
N LEU A 53 1.32 0.10 -11.97
CA LEU A 53 1.47 -1.30 -11.57
C LEU A 53 2.57 -1.93 -12.40
N GLY A 54 3.70 -2.17 -11.73
CA GLY A 54 4.77 -3.03 -12.20
C GLY A 54 5.32 -3.80 -11.00
N ALA A 55 5.70 -5.05 -11.20
CA ALA A 55 6.25 -5.86 -10.13
C ALA A 55 7.53 -5.23 -9.56
N GLY A 56 7.57 -5.06 -8.24
CA GLY A 56 8.76 -4.60 -7.54
C GLY A 56 9.91 -5.60 -7.63
N ALA A 57 9.59 -6.90 -7.63
CA ALA A 57 10.55 -7.98 -7.83
C ALA A 57 9.85 -9.26 -8.34
N ILE A 58 10.07 -9.60 -9.62
CA ILE A 58 9.80 -10.92 -10.23
C ILE A 58 10.92 -11.27 -11.21
N GLU A 59 11.16 -12.57 -11.37
CA GLU A 59 12.11 -13.10 -12.33
C GLU A 59 11.78 -12.71 -13.77
N HIS A 60 12.81 -12.38 -14.56
CA HIS A 60 12.74 -11.99 -15.98
C HIS A 60 13.97 -12.50 -16.74
N GLY A 61 14.16 -13.82 -16.76
CA GLY A 61 15.34 -14.44 -17.34
C GLY A 61 16.64 -14.08 -16.61
N GLN A 62 17.76 -14.44 -17.23
CA GLN A 62 19.10 -14.22 -16.67
C GLN A 62 19.66 -12.82 -16.97
N HIS A 63 19.08 -12.14 -17.96
CA HIS A 63 19.59 -10.87 -18.51
C HIS A 63 18.89 -9.62 -17.96
N LEU A 64 17.65 -9.72 -17.46
CA LEU A 64 16.94 -8.59 -16.86
C LEU A 64 17.03 -8.60 -15.33
N LYS A 65 16.80 -7.44 -14.72
CA LYS A 65 16.71 -7.29 -13.26
C LYS A 65 15.32 -7.69 -12.78
N LEU A 66 15.22 -8.11 -11.52
CA LEU A 66 13.94 -8.48 -10.89
C LEU A 66 12.89 -7.35 -10.94
N ASN A 67 13.31 -6.09 -11.05
CA ASN A 67 12.44 -4.93 -11.07
C ASN A 67 12.17 -4.38 -12.49
N ALA A 68 12.30 -5.20 -13.53
CA ALA A 68 12.08 -4.79 -14.93
C ALA A 68 10.69 -4.15 -15.13
N ASP A 69 9.63 -4.79 -14.63
CA ASP A 69 8.26 -4.25 -14.66
C ASP A 69 8.15 -2.91 -13.95
N GLN A 70 8.71 -2.78 -12.74
CA GLN A 70 8.69 -1.51 -12.01
C GLN A 70 9.41 -0.40 -12.80
N ARG A 71 10.52 -0.71 -13.49
CA ARG A 71 11.24 0.25 -14.33
C ARG A 71 10.37 0.69 -15.52
N LEU A 72 9.71 -0.25 -16.19
CA LEU A 72 8.77 0.03 -17.27
C LEU A 72 7.61 0.89 -16.78
N ALA A 73 6.96 0.51 -15.67
CA ALA A 73 5.87 1.29 -15.07
C ALA A 73 6.31 2.72 -14.71
N ASN A 74 7.51 2.90 -14.14
CA ASN A 74 8.06 4.21 -13.82
C ASN A 74 8.32 5.07 -15.06
N TYR A 75 8.86 4.47 -16.13
CA TYR A 75 9.08 5.15 -17.40
C TYR A 75 7.75 5.61 -18.01
N LEU A 76 6.78 4.69 -18.15
CA LEU A 76 5.45 4.99 -18.69
C LEU A 76 4.72 6.05 -17.85
N THR A 77 4.80 5.96 -16.53
CA THR A 77 4.23 6.96 -15.62
C THR A 77 4.82 8.35 -15.85
N SER A 78 6.14 8.44 -16.07
CA SER A 78 6.81 9.71 -16.36
C SER A 78 6.32 10.32 -17.68
N ARG A 79 6.07 9.48 -18.70
CA ARG A 79 5.48 9.90 -19.98
C ARG A 79 4.04 10.38 -19.81
N VAL A 80 3.24 9.68 -19.00
CA VAL A 80 1.87 10.08 -18.67
C VAL A 80 1.83 11.43 -17.93
N LEU A 81 2.69 11.64 -16.94
CA LEU A 81 2.76 12.91 -16.19
C LEU A 81 3.09 14.11 -17.08
N LEU A 82 3.91 13.93 -18.12
CA LEU A 82 4.23 14.99 -19.06
C LEU A 82 3.04 15.33 -19.99
N ALA A 83 2.23 14.33 -20.36
CA ALA A 83 1.23 14.47 -21.42
C ALA A 83 -0.21 14.67 -20.92
N ALA A 84 -0.55 14.15 -19.74
CA ALA A 84 -1.93 14.08 -19.23
C ALA A 84 -2.08 14.76 -17.86
N GLN A 85 -3.21 15.46 -17.69
CA GLN A 85 -3.62 16.01 -16.40
C GLN A 85 -4.29 14.90 -15.57
N VAL A 86 -3.49 14.28 -14.72
CA VAL A 86 -3.86 13.16 -13.84
C VAL A 86 -3.16 13.28 -12.49
N VAL A 87 -3.70 12.60 -11.48
CA VAL A 87 -3.03 12.41 -10.19
C VAL A 87 -2.45 11.00 -10.14
N VAL A 88 -1.13 10.87 -10.04
CA VAL A 88 -0.45 9.57 -9.95
C VAL A 88 -0.31 9.18 -8.47
N ALA A 89 -0.95 8.08 -8.10
CA ALA A 89 -0.85 7.45 -6.78
C ALA A 89 0.44 6.62 -6.64
N PRO A 90 0.81 6.19 -5.41
CA PRO A 90 1.90 5.24 -5.22
C PRO A 90 1.71 3.95 -6.04
N ALA A 91 2.82 3.36 -6.49
CA ALA A 91 2.78 2.16 -7.32
C ALA A 91 2.29 0.93 -6.55
N LEU A 92 1.55 0.05 -7.23
CA LEU A 92 1.15 -1.27 -6.74
C LEU A 92 2.27 -2.28 -7.02
N THR A 93 3.32 -2.24 -6.20
CA THR A 93 4.56 -3.00 -6.44
C THR A 93 4.48 -4.50 -6.11
N TYR A 94 3.54 -4.89 -5.24
CA TYR A 94 3.20 -6.29 -4.98
C TYR A 94 1.86 -6.61 -5.63
N HIS A 95 1.80 -7.67 -6.44
CA HIS A 95 0.56 -8.08 -7.12
C HIS A 95 0.58 -9.57 -7.46
N PHE A 96 -0.31 -10.02 -8.33
CA PHE A 96 -0.49 -11.42 -8.69
C PHE A 96 0.40 -11.84 -9.87
N TYR A 97 1.41 -12.66 -9.57
CA TYR A 97 2.41 -13.18 -10.51
C TYR A 97 2.67 -14.67 -10.24
N PRO A 98 1.65 -15.54 -10.39
CA PRO A 98 1.68 -16.92 -9.90
C PRO A 98 2.68 -17.81 -10.63
N ALA A 99 3.09 -17.44 -11.85
CA ALA A 99 4.02 -18.23 -12.67
C ALA A 99 5.46 -18.25 -12.13
N PHE A 100 5.83 -17.25 -11.33
CA PHE A 100 7.23 -16.99 -11.00
C PHE A 100 7.58 -17.31 -9.55
N VAL A 101 6.68 -17.97 -8.80
CA VAL A 101 6.82 -18.20 -7.34
C VAL A 101 8.01 -19.07 -6.95
N GLU A 102 8.49 -19.98 -7.81
CA GLU A 102 9.67 -20.83 -7.50
C GLU A 102 11.02 -20.13 -7.80
N TYR A 103 10.98 -18.96 -8.44
CA TYR A 103 12.19 -18.24 -8.80
C TYR A 103 12.64 -17.33 -7.63
N PRO A 104 13.87 -17.46 -7.14
CA PRO A 104 14.34 -16.69 -5.99
C PRO A 104 14.26 -15.19 -6.23
N GLY A 105 13.69 -14.47 -5.27
CA GLY A 105 13.51 -13.02 -5.34
C GLY A 105 12.17 -12.58 -5.97
N SER A 106 11.45 -13.50 -6.62
CA SER A 106 10.08 -13.23 -7.08
C SER A 106 9.11 -13.14 -5.93
N THR A 107 8.16 -12.21 -6.04
CA THR A 107 7.07 -12.04 -5.08
C THR A 107 5.73 -12.09 -5.80
N SER A 108 4.78 -12.81 -5.22
CA SER A 108 3.41 -12.87 -5.72
C SER A 108 2.43 -12.88 -4.55
N LEU A 109 1.38 -12.09 -4.67
CA LEU A 109 0.22 -12.17 -3.81
C LEU A 109 -0.70 -13.30 -4.28
N SER A 110 -1.61 -13.72 -3.41
CA SER A 110 -2.76 -14.52 -3.86
C SER A 110 -3.67 -13.67 -4.75
N LEU A 111 -4.44 -14.31 -5.62
CA LEU A 111 -5.42 -13.63 -6.47
C LEU A 111 -6.38 -12.75 -5.64
N ALA A 112 -6.89 -13.32 -4.53
CA ALA A 112 -7.80 -12.61 -3.63
C ALA A 112 -7.13 -11.40 -2.96
N THR A 113 -5.89 -11.55 -2.50
CA THR A 113 -5.13 -10.44 -1.89
C THR A 113 -4.82 -9.35 -2.91
N ALA A 114 -4.44 -9.69 -4.14
CA ALA A 114 -4.16 -8.72 -5.20
C ALA A 114 -5.42 -7.91 -5.59
N ARG A 115 -6.57 -8.60 -5.69
CA ARG A 115 -7.88 -7.94 -5.85
C ARG A 115 -8.15 -7.00 -4.68
N SER A 116 -8.09 -7.49 -3.43
CA SER A 116 -8.39 -6.68 -2.24
C SER A 116 -7.46 -5.48 -2.11
N LEU A 117 -6.16 -5.65 -2.35
CA LEU A 117 -5.18 -4.58 -2.38
C LEU A 117 -5.60 -3.46 -3.34
N THR A 118 -5.96 -3.83 -4.57
CA THR A 118 -6.37 -2.86 -5.60
C THR A 118 -7.66 -2.13 -5.18
N VAL A 119 -8.66 -2.89 -4.70
CA VAL A 119 -9.94 -2.33 -4.23
C VAL A 119 -9.75 -1.39 -3.05
N GLU A 120 -8.98 -1.78 -2.04
CA GLU A 120 -8.75 -0.99 -0.83
C GLU A 120 -7.94 0.28 -1.11
N ALA A 121 -6.92 0.18 -1.98
CA ALA A 121 -6.14 1.34 -2.42
C ALA A 121 -7.03 2.37 -3.15
N VAL A 122 -7.86 1.90 -4.10
CA VAL A 122 -8.80 2.76 -4.83
C VAL A 122 -9.85 3.37 -3.90
N ARG A 123 -10.50 2.57 -3.05
CA ARG A 123 -11.51 3.04 -2.09
C ARG A 123 -10.95 4.08 -1.14
N SER A 124 -9.72 3.91 -0.68
CA SER A 124 -9.06 4.84 0.22
C SER A 124 -8.98 6.24 -0.39
N ILE A 125 -8.52 6.35 -1.65
CA ILE A 125 -8.45 7.64 -2.36
C ILE A 125 -9.84 8.12 -2.78
N ALA A 126 -10.75 7.24 -3.19
CA ALA A 126 -12.11 7.60 -3.62
C ALA A 126 -12.91 8.29 -2.52
N ARG A 127 -12.61 8.04 -1.23
CA ARG A 127 -13.24 8.75 -0.10
C ARG A 127 -13.07 10.26 -0.17
N SER A 128 -11.99 10.75 -0.79
CA SER A 128 -11.72 12.18 -0.95
C SER A 128 -12.49 12.84 -2.10
N GLY A 129 -13.05 12.06 -3.04
CA GLY A 129 -13.80 12.61 -4.17
C GLY A 129 -13.68 11.90 -5.51
N PRO A 130 -12.51 11.37 -5.94
CA PRO A 130 -12.38 10.86 -7.30
C PRO A 130 -13.25 9.64 -7.55
N ARG A 131 -13.74 9.51 -8.78
CA ARG A 131 -14.55 8.36 -9.23
C ARG A 131 -13.99 7.67 -10.47
N ARG A 132 -12.92 8.21 -11.06
CA ARG A 132 -12.24 7.65 -12.23
C ARG A 132 -10.83 7.24 -11.84
N PHE A 133 -10.55 5.96 -12.01
CA PHE A 133 -9.28 5.37 -11.67
C PHE A 133 -8.74 4.59 -12.87
N TYR A 134 -7.42 4.61 -13.03
CA TYR A 134 -6.74 3.85 -14.06
C TYR A 134 -5.54 3.12 -13.47
N VAL A 135 -5.42 1.81 -13.69
CA VAL A 135 -4.18 1.09 -13.39
C VAL A 135 -3.33 1.03 -14.64
N LEU A 136 -2.18 1.70 -14.60
CA LEU A 136 -1.17 1.60 -15.65
C LEU A 136 -0.46 0.25 -15.45
N ASN A 137 -1.00 -0.78 -16.10
CA ASN A 137 -0.62 -2.17 -15.91
C ASN A 137 0.45 -2.60 -16.92
N THR A 138 1.48 -3.29 -16.46
CA THR A 138 2.58 -3.77 -17.32
C THR A 138 2.60 -5.28 -17.54
N SER A 139 1.67 -6.05 -16.96
CA SER A 139 1.73 -7.52 -17.00
C SER A 139 0.40 -8.16 -17.41
N LEU A 140 0.47 -9.33 -18.03
CA LEU A 140 -0.71 -10.15 -18.36
C LEU A 140 -1.28 -10.85 -17.13
N SER A 141 -0.42 -11.24 -16.17
CA SER A 141 -0.83 -12.02 -15.00
C SER A 141 -1.84 -11.26 -14.13
N THR A 142 -1.72 -9.94 -14.08
CA THR A 142 -2.46 -9.03 -13.19
C THR A 142 -3.86 -8.69 -13.71
N VAL A 143 -4.16 -8.99 -14.99
CA VAL A 143 -5.44 -8.66 -15.64
C VAL A 143 -6.63 -9.25 -14.89
N GLN A 144 -6.54 -10.53 -14.48
CA GLN A 144 -7.63 -11.20 -13.76
C GLN A 144 -7.98 -10.51 -12.43
N PRO A 145 -7.04 -10.28 -11.49
CA PRO A 145 -7.36 -9.57 -10.25
C PRO A 145 -7.77 -8.11 -10.47
N LEU A 146 -7.24 -7.44 -11.50
CA LEU A 146 -7.66 -6.08 -11.86
C LEU A 146 -9.09 -6.02 -12.36
N GLN A 147 -9.51 -6.98 -13.19
CA GLN A 147 -10.90 -7.07 -13.63
C GLN A 147 -11.83 -7.33 -12.43
N GLN A 148 -11.48 -8.26 -11.55
CA GLN A 148 -12.25 -8.52 -10.33
C GLN A 148 -12.30 -7.32 -9.37
N ALA A 149 -11.29 -6.46 -9.38
CA ALA A 149 -11.27 -5.23 -8.62
C ALA A 149 -12.18 -4.17 -9.28
N ALA A 150 -12.12 -4.02 -10.60
CA ALA A 150 -12.96 -3.11 -11.35
C ALA A 150 -14.45 -3.43 -11.15
N ASP A 151 -14.83 -4.71 -11.30
CA ASP A 151 -16.21 -5.17 -11.10
C ASP A 151 -16.71 -4.88 -9.67
N ALA A 152 -15.85 -5.04 -8.67
CA ALA A 152 -16.20 -4.80 -7.27
C ALA A 152 -16.42 -3.31 -6.95
N LEU A 153 -15.73 -2.42 -7.65
CA LEU A 153 -15.78 -0.97 -7.46
C LEU A 153 -16.99 -0.30 -8.12
N VAL A 154 -17.64 -0.99 -9.07
CA VAL A 154 -18.89 -0.53 -9.70
C VAL A 154 -19.96 -0.20 -8.66
N ALA A 155 -20.09 -1.04 -7.62
CA ALA A 155 -21.06 -0.82 -6.55
C ALA A 155 -20.85 0.50 -5.79
N ASP A 156 -19.61 1.01 -5.77
CA ASP A 156 -19.22 2.26 -5.10
C ASP A 156 -19.37 3.49 -6.02
N GLY A 157 -19.90 3.31 -7.25
CA GLY A 157 -19.94 4.36 -8.26
C GLY A 157 -18.56 4.72 -8.81
N VAL A 158 -17.58 3.82 -8.65
CA VAL A 158 -16.20 4.02 -9.09
C VAL A 158 -15.97 3.29 -10.40
N LEU A 159 -15.43 4.01 -11.39
CA LEU A 159 -14.97 3.46 -12.65
C LEU A 159 -13.46 3.21 -12.59
N LEU A 160 -13.06 1.94 -12.57
CA LEU A 160 -11.67 1.52 -12.70
C LEU A 160 -11.46 0.92 -14.10
N GLN A 161 -10.46 1.44 -14.81
CA GLN A 161 -9.93 0.82 -16.03
C GLN A 161 -8.45 0.49 -15.85
N PHE A 162 -7.87 -0.27 -16.76
CA PHE A 162 -6.45 -0.61 -16.71
C PHE A 162 -5.89 -0.87 -18.10
N THR A 163 -4.56 -0.80 -18.23
CA THR A 163 -3.86 -1.10 -19.48
C THR A 163 -3.97 -2.59 -19.81
N ASP A 164 -4.60 -2.91 -20.93
CA ASP A 164 -4.52 -4.23 -21.57
C ASP A 164 -3.29 -4.26 -22.49
N ILE A 165 -2.15 -4.63 -21.93
CA ILE A 165 -0.86 -4.54 -22.62
C ILE A 165 -0.80 -5.42 -23.88
N ASP A 166 -1.42 -6.61 -23.85
CA ASP A 166 -1.48 -7.51 -25.01
C ASP A 166 -2.26 -6.84 -26.14
N ALA A 167 -3.47 -6.37 -25.86
CA ALA A 167 -4.30 -5.71 -26.87
C ALA A 167 -3.62 -4.46 -27.46
N LYS A 168 -2.94 -3.65 -26.62
CA LYS A 168 -2.24 -2.44 -27.08
C LYS A 168 -1.03 -2.74 -27.94
N LEU A 169 -0.28 -3.80 -27.63
CA LEU A 169 0.95 -4.13 -28.35
C LEU A 169 0.72 -5.08 -29.53
N ALA A 170 -0.41 -5.80 -29.60
CA ALA A 170 -0.64 -6.90 -30.53
C ALA A 170 -0.26 -6.58 -32.00
N ALA A 171 -0.64 -5.40 -32.52
CA ALA A 171 -0.33 -5.02 -33.90
C ALA A 171 1.18 -4.73 -34.11
N ALA A 172 1.81 -4.03 -33.17
CA ALA A 172 3.24 -3.73 -33.23
C ALA A 172 4.07 -4.99 -33.02
N ALA A 173 3.74 -5.80 -32.01
CA ALA A 173 4.39 -7.06 -31.69
C ALA A 173 4.33 -8.03 -32.89
N ARG A 174 3.16 -8.23 -33.53
CA ARG A 174 3.04 -9.09 -34.71
C ARG A 174 3.95 -8.67 -35.88
N ARG A 175 4.17 -7.37 -36.06
CA ARG A 175 5.04 -6.86 -37.14
C ARG A 175 6.52 -6.94 -36.79
N LEU A 176 6.87 -6.78 -35.52
CA LEU A 176 8.25 -6.64 -35.06
C LEU A 176 8.90 -7.94 -34.59
N GLN A 177 8.11 -8.84 -34.01
CA GLN A 177 8.61 -10.09 -33.46
C GLN A 177 9.14 -11.00 -34.56
N GLN A 178 10.26 -11.65 -34.27
CA GLN A 178 10.90 -12.66 -35.10
C GLN A 178 10.87 -14.04 -34.43
N GLN A 179 10.70 -14.07 -33.10
CA GLN A 179 10.47 -15.29 -32.36
C GLN A 179 9.17 -15.99 -32.81
N PRO A 180 9.15 -17.34 -32.86
CA PRO A 180 7.96 -18.12 -33.20
C PRO A 180 6.89 -18.11 -32.10
N GLY A 181 7.27 -17.67 -30.89
CA GLY A 181 6.41 -17.54 -29.72
C GLY A 181 7.21 -16.99 -28.54
N GLY A 182 6.51 -16.53 -27.52
CA GLY A 182 7.12 -15.95 -26.32
C GLY A 182 6.12 -15.04 -25.62
N THR A 183 6.22 -14.96 -24.30
CA THR A 183 5.34 -14.10 -23.49
C THR A 183 6.02 -13.53 -22.25
N HIS A 184 7.28 -13.86 -21.97
CA HIS A 184 7.94 -13.45 -20.73
C HIS A 184 9.46 -13.36 -20.88
N ALA A 185 10.05 -12.24 -20.47
CA ALA A 185 11.45 -11.87 -20.67
C ALA A 185 11.96 -12.17 -22.09
N ASP A 186 11.09 -12.00 -23.06
CA ASP A 186 11.24 -12.46 -24.43
C ASP A 186 11.80 -11.35 -25.33
N GLU A 187 11.73 -11.53 -26.65
CA GLU A 187 12.15 -10.52 -27.62
C GLU A 187 11.49 -9.15 -27.37
N ILE A 188 10.19 -9.13 -27.06
CA ILE A 188 9.37 -7.92 -26.95
C ILE A 188 9.69 -7.19 -25.65
N GLU A 189 9.63 -7.87 -24.51
CA GLU A 189 9.91 -7.25 -23.21
C GLU A 189 11.36 -6.79 -23.10
N THR A 190 12.30 -7.59 -23.58
CA THR A 190 13.73 -7.25 -23.59
C THR A 190 13.99 -6.04 -24.49
N SER A 191 13.34 -5.96 -25.65
CA SER A 191 13.44 -4.80 -26.53
C SER A 191 12.97 -3.53 -25.83
N MET A 192 11.80 -3.58 -25.17
CA MET A 192 11.29 -2.43 -24.39
C MET A 192 12.30 -1.99 -23.32
N MET A 193 12.90 -2.95 -22.59
CA MET A 193 13.92 -2.66 -21.57
C MET A 193 15.20 -2.05 -22.16
N LEU A 194 15.67 -2.53 -23.31
CA LEU A 194 16.82 -1.95 -24.02
C LEU A 194 16.59 -0.49 -24.43
N TYR A 195 15.35 -0.12 -24.76
CA TYR A 195 15.01 1.26 -25.09
C TYR A 195 14.97 2.17 -23.86
N ILE A 196 14.33 1.73 -22.76
CA ILE A 196 14.08 2.60 -21.61
C ILE A 196 15.24 2.65 -20.61
N ASP A 197 16.02 1.56 -20.49
CA ASP A 197 17.09 1.40 -19.50
C ASP A 197 18.07 0.30 -19.94
N ALA A 198 18.77 0.54 -21.06
CA ALA A 198 19.75 -0.39 -21.63
C ALA A 198 20.80 -0.87 -20.60
N ALA A 199 21.20 -0.01 -19.67
CA ALA A 199 22.19 -0.33 -18.64
C ALA A 199 21.69 -1.38 -17.63
N SER A 200 20.37 -1.56 -17.50
CA SER A 200 19.78 -2.60 -16.67
C SER A 200 19.77 -3.99 -17.32
N VAL A 201 20.04 -4.07 -18.62
CA VAL A 201 19.96 -5.29 -19.43
C VAL A 201 21.37 -5.85 -19.69
N ASP A 202 21.60 -7.09 -19.32
CA ASP A 202 22.85 -7.80 -19.64
C ASP A 202 22.61 -8.78 -20.79
N MET A 203 22.67 -8.29 -22.02
CA MET A 203 22.42 -9.09 -23.22
C MET A 203 23.39 -10.28 -23.39
N THR A 204 24.54 -10.29 -22.71
CA THR A 204 25.45 -11.45 -22.73
C THR A 204 24.86 -12.68 -22.03
N LYS A 205 23.81 -12.48 -21.22
CA LYS A 205 23.05 -13.51 -20.51
C LYS A 205 21.70 -13.82 -21.16
N ALA A 206 21.37 -13.19 -22.28
CA ALA A 206 20.12 -13.45 -22.98
C ALA A 206 20.17 -14.87 -23.55
N VAL A 207 19.23 -15.73 -23.13
CA VAL A 207 19.15 -17.12 -23.58
C VAL A 207 17.73 -17.40 -24.04
N ARG A 208 17.61 -17.94 -25.24
CA ARG A 208 16.32 -18.42 -25.77
C ARG A 208 15.83 -19.63 -24.99
N ASP A 209 14.54 -19.65 -24.70
CA ASP A 209 13.90 -20.77 -24.01
C ASP A 209 12.42 -20.82 -24.35
N TYR A 210 11.96 -21.96 -24.85
CA TYR A 210 10.58 -22.18 -25.26
C TYR A 210 9.88 -23.24 -24.40
N ASN A 211 10.37 -23.47 -23.17
CA ASN A 211 9.62 -24.17 -22.15
C ASN A 211 8.62 -23.19 -21.50
N PRO A 212 7.40 -23.62 -21.12
CA PRO A 212 6.87 -24.97 -21.17
C PRO A 212 6.32 -25.39 -22.55
N PRO A 213 6.12 -26.69 -22.79
CA PRO A 213 5.18 -27.14 -23.82
C PRO A 213 3.78 -26.52 -23.59
N PRO A 214 3.00 -26.24 -24.65
CA PRO A 214 1.71 -25.54 -24.57
C PRO A 214 0.67 -26.13 -23.61
N SER A 215 0.79 -27.41 -23.24
CA SER A 215 -0.15 -28.14 -22.39
C SER A 215 0.19 -28.11 -20.89
N THR A 216 1.19 -27.32 -20.47
CA THR A 216 1.68 -27.36 -19.09
C THR A 216 0.73 -26.61 -18.16
N THR A 217 0.13 -27.34 -17.22
CA THR A 217 -0.79 -26.83 -16.20
C THR A 217 -0.34 -27.28 -14.82
N GLY A 218 -0.53 -26.45 -13.79
CA GLY A 218 -0.17 -26.77 -12.41
C GLY A 218 0.82 -25.75 -11.82
N PRO A 219 1.40 -26.01 -10.63
CA PRO A 219 2.41 -25.12 -10.07
C PRO A 219 3.64 -25.13 -10.99
N PHE A 220 3.97 -23.95 -11.50
CA PHE A 220 5.10 -23.77 -12.39
C PHE A 220 6.42 -23.95 -11.64
N THR A 221 7.39 -24.62 -12.27
CA THR A 221 8.73 -24.84 -11.72
C THR A 221 9.83 -24.43 -12.70
N ARG A 222 10.98 -23.98 -12.20
CA ARG A 222 12.20 -23.70 -12.97
C ARG A 222 13.12 -24.93 -13.10
N ARG A 223 12.76 -26.06 -12.50
CA ARG A 223 13.61 -27.26 -12.47
C ARG A 223 13.55 -27.96 -13.82
N ARG A 224 14.65 -27.91 -14.57
CA ARG A 224 14.78 -28.58 -15.88
C ARG A 224 14.29 -30.04 -15.82
N GLY A 225 13.30 -30.37 -16.65
CA GLY A 225 12.79 -31.73 -16.81
C GLY A 225 11.80 -32.19 -15.74
N ALA A 226 11.42 -31.33 -14.80
CA ALA A 226 10.37 -31.64 -13.83
C ALA A 226 8.96 -31.46 -14.43
N PRO A 227 7.95 -32.23 -13.97
CA PRO A 227 6.55 -31.92 -14.29
C PRO A 227 6.22 -30.48 -13.89
N GLY A 228 5.59 -29.71 -14.78
CA GLY A 228 5.30 -28.30 -14.54
C GLY A 228 6.45 -27.33 -14.84
N THR A 229 7.54 -27.78 -15.47
CA THR A 229 8.66 -26.89 -15.87
C THR A 229 8.13 -25.73 -16.71
N TYR A 230 8.12 -24.52 -16.15
CA TYR A 230 7.89 -23.29 -16.89
C TYR A 230 9.17 -22.95 -17.65
N SER A 231 10.16 -22.32 -17.04
CA SER A 231 11.39 -21.95 -17.73
C SER A 231 12.64 -22.19 -16.87
N PRO A 232 13.55 -23.07 -17.27
CA PRO A 232 14.84 -23.20 -16.58
C PRO A 232 15.69 -21.94 -16.65
N THR A 233 15.54 -21.13 -17.70
CA THR A 233 16.27 -19.88 -17.86
C THR A 233 15.55 -18.69 -17.23
N GLY A 234 14.24 -18.84 -16.98
CA GLY A 234 13.34 -17.77 -16.59
C GLY A 234 12.63 -17.10 -17.77
N ALA A 235 13.25 -17.05 -18.95
CA ALA A 235 12.60 -16.51 -20.14
C ALA A 235 11.65 -17.52 -20.80
N PHE A 236 10.59 -17.03 -21.43
CA PHE A 236 9.78 -17.78 -22.37
C PHE A 236 9.68 -16.99 -23.68
N GLY A 237 10.56 -17.35 -24.63
CA GLY A 237 10.78 -16.69 -25.92
C GLY A 237 12.26 -16.59 -26.26
N ASP A 238 12.62 -15.66 -27.15
CA ASP A 238 13.99 -15.43 -27.59
C ASP A 238 14.46 -13.98 -27.37
N PRO A 239 14.98 -13.66 -26.18
CA PRO A 239 15.49 -12.32 -25.91
C PRO A 239 16.70 -11.95 -26.77
N THR A 240 17.39 -12.89 -27.42
CA THR A 240 18.58 -12.59 -28.24
C THR A 240 18.25 -11.79 -29.51
N LEU A 241 16.97 -11.79 -29.91
CA LEU A 241 16.45 -11.04 -31.06
C LEU A 241 16.05 -9.60 -30.69
N ALA A 242 16.17 -9.22 -29.41
CA ALA A 242 15.75 -7.93 -28.92
C ALA A 242 16.65 -6.79 -29.41
N THR A 243 16.05 -5.66 -29.76
CA THR A 243 16.80 -4.44 -30.15
C THR A 243 16.16 -3.18 -29.56
N PRO A 244 16.94 -2.12 -29.30
CA PRO A 244 16.39 -0.87 -28.79
C PRO A 244 15.42 -0.20 -29.78
N GLU A 245 15.56 -0.42 -31.10
CA GLU A 245 14.66 0.12 -32.11
C GLU A 245 13.26 -0.48 -32.01
N LYS A 246 13.17 -1.82 -31.85
CA LYS A 246 11.90 -2.51 -31.56
C LYS A 246 11.31 -1.96 -30.26
N GLY A 247 12.15 -1.80 -29.24
CA GLY A 247 11.77 -1.28 -27.94
C GLY A 247 11.13 0.10 -28.01
N ARG A 248 11.75 1.00 -28.77
CA ARG A 248 11.20 2.34 -29.01
C ARG A 248 9.80 2.26 -29.59
N GLU A 249 9.62 1.50 -30.66
CA GLU A 249 8.32 1.42 -31.33
C GLU A 249 7.22 0.82 -30.43
N LEU A 250 7.55 -0.23 -29.68
CA LEU A 250 6.65 -0.87 -28.72
C LEU A 250 6.26 0.09 -27.59
N VAL A 251 7.24 0.74 -26.96
CA VAL A 251 7.00 1.65 -25.83
C VAL A 251 6.24 2.90 -26.28
N GLU A 252 6.56 3.49 -27.43
CA GLU A 252 5.80 4.62 -27.96
C GLU A 252 4.35 4.24 -28.30
N THR A 253 4.14 3.03 -28.85
CA THR A 253 2.78 2.49 -29.08
C THR A 253 2.01 2.35 -27.77
N LEU A 254 2.66 1.81 -26.73
CA LEU A 254 2.05 1.64 -25.41
C LEU A 254 1.72 2.97 -24.75
N VAL A 255 2.62 3.95 -24.81
CA VAL A 255 2.37 5.31 -24.30
C VAL A 255 1.18 5.94 -25.02
N ALA A 256 1.11 5.87 -26.35
CA ALA A 256 -0.02 6.40 -27.12
C ALA A 256 -1.33 5.71 -26.72
N GLY A 257 -1.31 4.38 -26.57
CA GLY A 257 -2.46 3.58 -26.15
C GLY A 257 -2.98 3.93 -24.76
N ILE A 258 -2.08 4.17 -23.79
CA ILE A 258 -2.44 4.59 -22.42
C ILE A 258 -3.03 6.00 -22.42
N LEU A 259 -2.45 6.94 -23.16
CA LEU A 259 -2.98 8.30 -23.23
C LEU A 259 -4.38 8.34 -23.84
N ASP A 260 -4.62 7.53 -24.85
CA ASP A 260 -5.93 7.33 -25.48
C ASP A 260 -6.95 6.70 -24.51
N ASP A 261 -6.54 5.70 -23.70
CA ASP A 261 -7.40 5.18 -22.62
C ASP A 261 -7.78 6.26 -21.61
N LEU A 262 -6.82 7.09 -21.18
CA LEU A 262 -7.08 8.16 -20.23
C LEU A 262 -8.05 9.21 -20.79
N GLN A 263 -7.99 9.51 -22.08
CA GLN A 263 -8.97 10.41 -22.72
C GLN A 263 -10.37 9.78 -22.74
N ARG A 264 -10.49 8.49 -23.11
CA ARG A 264 -11.78 7.78 -23.05
C ARG A 264 -12.34 7.75 -21.64
N LEU A 265 -11.50 7.45 -20.64
CA LEU A 265 -11.89 7.37 -19.25
C LEU A 265 -12.44 8.71 -18.74
N ARG A 266 -11.84 9.83 -19.17
CA ARG A 266 -12.27 11.19 -18.79
C ARG A 266 -13.74 11.46 -19.12
N THR A 267 -14.20 11.00 -20.26
CA THR A 267 -15.58 11.22 -20.73
C THR A 267 -16.50 10.02 -20.50
N ALA A 268 -15.97 8.89 -20.03
CA ALA A 268 -16.76 7.70 -19.77
C ALA A 268 -17.83 7.97 -18.69
N PRO A 269 -19.05 7.42 -18.87
CA PRO A 269 -20.09 7.53 -17.86
C PRO A 269 -19.66 6.81 -16.59
N LEU A 270 -19.89 7.44 -15.44
CA LEU A 270 -19.67 6.79 -14.16
C LEU A 270 -20.76 5.74 -13.91
N PRO A 271 -20.42 4.60 -13.29
CA PRO A 271 -21.42 3.67 -12.82
C PRO A 271 -22.42 4.38 -11.91
N ALA A 272 -23.70 4.03 -12.03
CA ALA A 272 -24.67 4.39 -11.01
C ALA A 272 -24.21 3.72 -9.71
N ALA A 273 -23.81 4.52 -8.72
CA ALA A 273 -23.60 4.01 -7.38
C ALA A 273 -24.90 3.29 -6.98
N MET A 274 -24.80 2.06 -6.47
CA MET A 274 -25.98 1.48 -5.84
C MET A 274 -26.41 2.46 -4.75
N PRO A 275 -27.70 2.84 -4.67
CA PRO A 275 -28.15 3.68 -3.59
C PRO A 275 -27.69 3.01 -2.29
N ALA A 276 -26.92 3.73 -1.46
CA ALA A 276 -26.73 3.31 -0.09
C ALA A 276 -28.12 3.01 0.45
N LEU A 277 -28.37 1.79 0.94
CA LEU A 277 -29.67 1.43 1.48
C LEU A 277 -30.09 2.54 2.44
N ALA A 278 -31.14 3.28 2.07
CA ALA A 278 -31.63 4.38 2.88
C ALA A 278 -31.99 3.81 4.27
N PRO A 279 -31.62 4.49 5.37
CA PRO A 279 -32.07 4.07 6.69
C PRO A 279 -33.61 4.08 6.70
N ARG A 280 -34.21 2.91 6.94
CA ARG A 280 -35.67 2.77 6.97
C ARG A 280 -36.26 3.66 8.07
N PRO A 281 -37.39 4.36 7.82
CA PRO A 281 -38.03 5.21 8.80
C PRO A 281 -38.65 4.37 9.93
N GLN A 282 -38.47 4.79 11.18
CA GLN A 282 -39.13 4.18 12.34
C GLN A 282 -40.59 4.62 12.37
N SER A 283 -41.51 3.79 11.84
CA SER A 283 -42.94 3.93 12.09
C SER A 283 -43.31 3.23 13.40
N GLY A 284 -43.99 3.97 14.28
CA GLY A 284 -44.37 3.54 15.62
C GLY A 284 -45.31 2.34 15.70
N ALA A 285 -45.26 1.75 16.89
CA ALA A 285 -46.04 0.67 17.48
C ALA A 285 -47.45 0.38 16.92
N ARG A 286 -47.75 -0.91 16.66
CA ARG A 286 -48.42 -1.83 17.61
C ARG A 286 -48.60 -3.25 17.01
N SER A 287 -48.29 -4.25 17.84
CA SER A 287 -48.94 -5.57 18.04
C SER A 287 -49.38 -6.38 16.79
N SER A 288 -49.02 -7.64 16.55
CA SER A 288 -48.79 -8.76 17.48
C SER A 288 -48.08 -9.93 16.78
N ALA A 289 -47.39 -10.71 17.60
CA ALA A 289 -47.19 -12.15 17.55
C ALA A 289 -46.34 -12.78 16.43
N ALA A 290 -45.26 -13.40 16.92
CA ALA A 290 -44.57 -14.58 16.42
C ALA A 290 -43.87 -14.45 15.06
N GLU A 291 -42.56 -14.23 15.10
CA GLU A 291 -41.58 -15.31 14.92
C GLU A 291 -40.16 -14.78 15.15
N SER A 292 -39.29 -15.67 15.59
CA SER A 292 -37.87 -15.50 15.88
C SER A 292 -37.07 -14.98 14.67
N GLU A 293 -36.01 -14.20 14.90
CA GLU A 293 -34.62 -14.54 14.49
C GLU A 293 -33.60 -13.38 14.58
N SER A 294 -32.42 -13.75 15.10
CA SER A 294 -31.05 -13.33 14.72
C SER A 294 -30.70 -11.84 14.45
N GLY A 295 -30.41 -11.09 15.53
CA GLY A 295 -29.70 -9.80 15.44
C GLY A 295 -28.22 -9.92 15.03
N GLY A 296 -27.82 -9.11 14.04
CA GLY A 296 -26.43 -8.89 13.59
C GLY A 296 -25.54 -8.13 14.58
N PRO A 297 -24.30 -7.77 14.21
CA PRO A 297 -23.18 -7.52 15.12
C PRO A 297 -23.01 -6.07 15.58
N ASP A 298 -24.08 -5.29 15.70
CA ASP A 298 -23.98 -3.88 16.12
C ASP A 298 -23.93 -3.75 17.65
N CYS A 299 -23.04 -2.89 18.17
CA CYS A 299 -22.97 -2.56 19.59
C CYS A 299 -24.27 -1.88 20.01
N SER A 300 -24.80 -2.20 21.19
CA SER A 300 -25.79 -1.30 21.79
C SER A 300 -25.10 -0.01 22.24
N PRO A 301 -25.82 1.13 22.37
CA PRO A 301 -25.26 2.33 22.98
C PRO A 301 -24.72 2.11 24.40
N GLY A 302 -25.23 1.11 25.12
CA GLY A 302 -24.69 0.70 26.42
C GLY A 302 -23.33 0.04 26.31
N ASP A 303 -23.13 -0.80 25.28
CA ASP A 303 -21.85 -1.45 25.01
C ASP A 303 -20.78 -0.45 24.62
N GLU A 304 -21.10 0.51 23.75
CA GLU A 304 -20.17 1.57 23.40
C GLU A 304 -19.73 2.39 24.62
N ARG A 305 -20.68 2.74 25.50
CA ARG A 305 -20.35 3.44 26.76
C ARG A 305 -19.48 2.57 27.67
N ALA A 306 -19.78 1.29 27.82
CA ALA A 306 -19.01 0.37 28.64
C ALA A 306 -17.57 0.23 28.12
N ILE A 307 -17.39 0.11 26.80
CA ILE A 307 -16.08 0.00 26.15
C ILE A 307 -15.30 1.32 26.32
N ARG A 308 -15.91 2.48 26.09
CA ARG A 308 -15.26 3.79 26.31
C ARG A 308 -14.81 3.98 27.76
N ASN A 309 -15.63 3.50 28.71
CA ASN A 309 -15.32 3.56 30.14
C ASN A 309 -14.09 2.74 30.52
N ILE A 310 -13.63 1.79 29.71
CA ILE A 310 -12.37 1.06 29.95
C ILE A 310 -11.18 2.04 29.98
N GLY A 311 -11.12 3.01 29.06
CA GLY A 311 -10.05 4.01 29.03
C GLY A 311 -10.08 4.94 30.24
N VAL A 312 -11.29 5.32 30.69
CA VAL A 312 -11.49 6.13 31.90
C VAL A 312 -11.07 5.37 33.16
N ALA A 313 -11.45 4.09 33.25
CA ALA A 313 -11.07 3.22 34.37
C ALA A 313 -9.55 3.01 34.41
N PHE A 314 -8.92 2.74 33.26
CA PHE A 314 -7.47 2.62 33.16
C PHE A 314 -6.76 3.89 33.66
N THR A 315 -7.21 5.06 33.21
CA THR A 315 -6.66 6.36 33.62
C THR A 315 -6.76 6.54 35.14
N THR A 316 -7.90 6.16 35.72
CA THR A 316 -8.15 6.25 37.16
C THR A 316 -7.25 5.30 37.95
N HIS A 317 -7.15 4.03 37.53
CA HIS A 317 -6.30 3.06 38.21
C HIS A 317 -4.82 3.42 38.12
N TRP A 318 -4.37 3.96 36.98
CA TRP A 318 -3.00 4.48 36.85
C TRP A 318 -2.71 5.61 37.83
N ALA A 319 -3.59 6.61 37.93
CA ALA A 319 -3.41 7.74 38.84
C ALA A 319 -3.30 7.30 40.32
N ASN A 320 -3.88 6.15 40.65
CA ASN A 320 -3.85 5.56 41.99
C ASN A 320 -2.74 4.51 42.19
N ASN A 321 -1.87 4.29 41.19
CA ASN A 321 -0.90 3.19 41.18
C ASN A 321 -1.53 1.80 41.45
N ASP A 322 -2.79 1.61 41.04
CA ASP A 322 -3.59 0.41 41.30
C ASP A 322 -3.34 -0.66 40.23
N ALA A 323 -2.26 -1.42 40.41
CA ALA A 323 -1.87 -2.49 39.51
C ALA A 323 -2.94 -3.58 39.37
N GLU A 324 -3.66 -3.89 40.45
CA GLU A 324 -4.74 -4.89 40.45
C GLU A 324 -5.96 -4.36 39.69
N GLY A 325 -6.32 -3.09 39.89
CA GLY A 325 -7.38 -2.43 39.13
C GLY A 325 -7.12 -2.36 37.64
N ILE A 326 -5.88 -2.04 37.24
CA ILE A 326 -5.47 -2.13 35.83
C ILE A 326 -5.64 -3.57 35.33
N ALA A 327 -5.12 -4.56 36.05
CA ALA A 327 -5.19 -5.95 35.63
C ALA A 327 -6.64 -6.45 35.47
N ARG A 328 -7.57 -6.03 36.33
CA ARG A 328 -9.00 -6.36 36.24
C ARG A 328 -9.69 -5.88 34.97
N LEU A 329 -9.10 -4.94 34.22
CA LEU A 329 -9.65 -4.52 32.93
C LEU A 329 -9.36 -5.54 31.82
N TRP A 330 -8.42 -6.46 32.01
CA TRP A 330 -8.03 -7.48 31.03
C TRP A 330 -8.79 -8.80 31.23
N MET A 331 -8.92 -9.52 30.12
CA MET A 331 -9.23 -10.95 30.09
C MET A 331 -8.06 -11.75 30.65
N LYS A 332 -8.33 -12.97 31.14
CA LYS A 332 -7.31 -13.88 31.71
C LYS A 332 -6.07 -14.01 30.82
N ASP A 333 -6.30 -14.28 29.54
CA ASP A 333 -5.26 -14.52 28.52
C ASP A 333 -4.99 -13.28 27.66
N GLY A 334 -5.51 -12.12 28.07
CA GLY A 334 -5.32 -10.88 27.33
C GLY A 334 -3.88 -10.40 27.34
N ASP A 335 -3.50 -9.62 26.33
CA ASP A 335 -2.12 -9.19 26.13
C ASP A 335 -1.97 -7.70 25.83
N ILE A 336 -0.72 -7.24 25.89
CA ILE A 336 -0.32 -5.87 25.59
C ILE A 336 0.91 -5.89 24.75
N ARG A 337 0.86 -5.21 23.60
CA ARG A 337 2.02 -4.98 22.76
C ARG A 337 2.48 -3.54 22.91
N HIS A 338 3.73 -3.39 23.28
CA HIS A 338 4.39 -2.10 23.42
C HIS A 338 4.99 -1.64 22.09
N PRO A 339 5.29 -0.33 21.96
CA PRO A 339 5.81 0.25 20.72
C PRO A 339 7.19 -0.26 20.31
N ASP A 340 7.97 -0.79 21.24
CA ASP A 340 9.27 -1.43 20.98
C ASP A 340 9.14 -2.89 20.49
N GLY A 341 7.91 -3.39 20.33
CA GLY A 341 7.61 -4.75 19.89
C GLY A 341 7.50 -5.79 21.00
N THR A 342 7.78 -5.43 22.26
CA THR A 342 7.65 -6.35 23.38
C THR A 342 6.18 -6.62 23.74
N ILE A 343 5.92 -7.80 24.33
CA ILE A 343 4.56 -8.27 24.60
C ILE A 343 4.45 -8.77 26.05
N GLU A 344 3.46 -8.27 26.77
CA GLU A 344 3.00 -8.82 28.04
C GLU A 344 1.81 -9.73 27.78
N ARG A 345 1.95 -11.04 28.03
CA ARG A 345 0.87 -12.02 27.81
C ARG A 345 0.29 -12.50 29.13
N GLY A 346 -1.01 -12.34 29.29
CA GLY A 346 -1.77 -12.80 30.45
C GLY A 346 -1.88 -11.74 31.56
N VAL A 347 -3.03 -11.75 32.23
CA VAL A 347 -3.39 -10.77 33.26
C VAL A 347 -2.42 -10.75 34.44
N GLN A 348 -1.80 -11.89 34.77
CA GLN A 348 -0.83 -12.01 35.84
C GLN A 348 0.45 -11.20 35.54
N ILE A 349 0.99 -11.35 34.32
CA ILE A 349 2.19 -10.63 33.88
C ILE A 349 1.90 -9.13 33.83
N ILE A 350 0.73 -8.75 33.30
CA ILE A 350 0.25 -7.37 33.24
C ILE A 350 0.22 -6.75 34.65
N ARG A 351 -0.32 -7.46 35.64
CA ARG A 351 -0.36 -7.02 37.03
C ARG A 351 1.04 -6.84 37.61
N GLU A 352 1.88 -7.88 37.52
CA GLU A 352 3.22 -7.89 38.11
C GLU A 352 4.09 -6.77 37.54
N ASN A 353 4.05 -6.56 36.23
CA ASN A 353 4.79 -5.49 35.58
C ASN A 353 4.31 -4.10 36.03
N ARG A 354 3.00 -3.90 36.26
CA ARG A 354 2.47 -2.64 36.81
C ARG A 354 2.92 -2.41 38.24
N ALA A 355 2.85 -3.44 39.07
CA ALA A 355 3.31 -3.36 40.46
C ALA A 355 4.80 -2.97 40.50
N GLN A 356 5.64 -3.58 39.65
CA GLN A 356 7.05 -3.22 39.54
C GLN A 356 7.27 -1.82 38.96
N LEU A 357 6.50 -1.43 37.95
CA LEU A 357 6.60 -0.13 37.29
C LEU A 357 6.27 1.00 38.26
N PHE A 358 5.20 0.87 39.05
CA PHE A 358 4.81 1.88 40.03
C PHE A 358 5.78 2.02 41.21
N MET A 359 6.63 1.02 41.47
CA MET A 359 7.72 1.14 42.45
C MET A 359 8.90 1.97 41.94
N GLN A 360 9.01 2.20 40.63
CA GLN A 360 10.13 2.93 40.05
C GLN A 360 9.95 4.43 40.25
N ARG A 361 11.01 5.09 40.75
CA ARG A 361 11.03 6.55 40.94
C ARG A 361 10.67 7.33 39.67
N ALA A 362 11.05 6.82 38.50
CA ALA A 362 10.74 7.41 37.20
C ALA A 362 9.22 7.58 36.95
N TYR A 363 8.41 6.69 37.52
CA TYR A 363 6.96 6.63 37.29
C TYR A 363 6.12 7.25 38.42
N GLN A 364 6.76 7.65 39.52
CA GLN A 364 6.07 8.28 40.64
C GLN A 364 5.43 9.61 40.21
N GLY A 365 4.11 9.73 40.41
CA GLY A 365 3.35 10.94 40.05
C GLY A 365 3.07 11.10 38.55
N THR A 366 3.37 10.09 37.73
CA THR A 366 3.02 10.13 36.30
C THR A 366 1.51 10.12 36.08
N LYS A 367 1.08 10.73 34.97
CA LYS A 367 -0.31 10.68 34.51
C LYS A 367 -0.38 9.93 33.20
N HIS A 368 -1.30 8.97 33.10
CA HIS A 368 -1.48 8.19 31.87
C HIS A 368 -2.92 8.22 31.36
N PRO A 369 -3.41 9.38 30.87
CA PRO A 369 -4.76 9.46 30.32
C PRO A 369 -4.89 8.60 29.06
N VAL A 370 -5.98 7.84 29.00
CA VAL A 370 -6.41 7.05 27.83
C VAL A 370 -7.84 7.42 27.48
N THR A 371 -8.08 7.77 26.22
CA THR A 371 -9.42 8.10 25.70
C THR A 371 -9.72 7.25 24.48
N LEU A 372 -10.81 6.48 24.54
CA LEU A 372 -11.32 5.66 23.44
C LEU A 372 -12.49 6.39 22.77
N TYR A 373 -12.41 6.61 21.46
CA TYR A 373 -13.39 7.43 20.73
C TYR A 373 -14.08 6.73 19.56
N ASP A 374 -13.44 5.77 18.90
CA ASP A 374 -14.05 5.00 17.80
C ASP A 374 -14.30 3.58 18.30
N VAL A 375 -15.56 3.14 18.37
CA VAL A 375 -15.93 1.81 18.89
C VAL A 375 -16.74 1.09 17.83
N ARG A 376 -16.31 -0.12 17.48
CA ARG A 376 -16.95 -0.96 16.48
C ARG A 376 -17.11 -2.39 17.00
N CYS A 377 -18.36 -2.84 17.17
CA CYS A 377 -18.60 -4.26 17.39
C CYS A 377 -18.34 -5.04 16.10
N VAL A 378 -17.55 -6.10 16.23
CA VAL A 378 -17.24 -7.05 15.15
C VAL A 378 -18.15 -8.28 15.28
N GLY A 379 -18.61 -8.57 16.50
CA GLY A 379 -19.59 -9.59 16.84
C GLY A 379 -20.38 -9.19 18.08
N ARG A 380 -21.29 -10.06 18.54
CA ARG A 380 -22.10 -9.81 19.74
C ARG A 380 -21.26 -9.63 21.02
N ASP A 381 -20.11 -10.28 21.04
CA ASP A 381 -19.19 -10.37 22.17
C ASP A 381 -17.79 -9.85 21.87
N VAL A 382 -17.52 -9.30 20.69
CA VAL A 382 -16.21 -8.76 20.32
C VAL A 382 -16.36 -7.37 19.72
N ALA A 383 -15.55 -6.43 20.19
CA ALA A 383 -15.47 -5.07 19.68
C ALA A 383 -14.02 -4.62 19.55
N ILE A 384 -13.79 -3.68 18.62
CA ILE A 384 -12.53 -2.96 18.47
C ILE A 384 -12.79 -1.53 18.92
N ALA A 385 -11.86 -0.94 19.66
CA ALA A 385 -11.91 0.47 20.00
C ALA A 385 -10.57 1.17 19.82
N ASP A 386 -10.59 2.29 19.09
CA ASP A 386 -9.42 3.13 18.85
C ASP A 386 -9.46 4.41 19.70
N GLY A 387 -8.27 4.88 20.06
CA GLY A 387 -8.11 5.96 21.01
C GLY A 387 -6.75 6.62 20.98
N LYS A 388 -6.57 7.54 21.93
CA LYS A 388 -5.31 8.22 22.22
C LYS A 388 -4.87 7.94 23.64
N TRP A 389 -3.56 7.94 23.84
CA TRP A 389 -2.96 7.88 25.16
C TRP A 389 -1.83 8.89 25.29
N GLU A 390 -1.56 9.30 26.52
CA GLU A 390 -0.38 10.08 26.86
C GLU A 390 0.23 9.55 28.16
N LEU A 391 1.54 9.58 28.31
CA LEU A 391 2.25 9.32 29.56
C LEU A 391 3.04 10.57 29.91
N ARG A 392 2.56 11.32 30.90
CA ARG A 392 3.11 12.62 31.30
C ARG A 392 3.92 12.49 32.60
N GLY A 393 4.97 13.27 32.71
CA GLY A 393 5.75 13.41 33.94
C GLY A 393 6.74 12.29 34.20
N LEU A 394 7.12 11.53 33.17
CA LEU A 394 8.09 10.44 33.31
C LEU A 394 9.50 11.03 33.51
N ALA A 395 10.12 10.77 34.65
CA ALA A 395 11.43 11.33 34.99
C ALA A 395 12.58 10.42 34.52
N ASP A 396 13.59 11.00 33.88
CA ASP A 396 14.84 10.31 33.55
C ASP A 396 15.78 10.19 34.76
N ALA A 397 16.97 9.59 34.57
CA ALA A 397 17.96 9.41 35.63
C ALA A 397 18.49 10.74 36.22
N ARG A 398 18.32 11.86 35.52
CA ARG A 398 18.70 13.22 35.93
C ARG A 398 17.51 14.01 36.51
N GLY A 399 16.31 13.41 36.55
CA GLY A 399 15.08 14.02 37.04
C GLY A 399 14.33 14.87 36.00
N ALA A 400 14.79 14.92 34.75
CA ALA A 400 14.08 15.64 33.69
C ALA A 400 12.82 14.89 33.29
N GLN A 401 11.69 15.59 33.24
CA GLN A 401 10.40 14.99 32.91
C GLN A 401 10.11 15.03 31.41
N THR A 402 9.62 13.91 30.88
CA THR A 402 9.21 13.77 29.48
C THR A 402 7.75 13.35 29.38
N THR A 403 7.09 13.76 28.29
CA THR A 403 5.75 13.29 27.93
C THR A 403 5.83 12.45 26.65
N TYR A 404 5.22 11.28 26.68
CA TYR A 404 4.99 10.44 25.52
C TYR A 404 3.52 10.46 25.15
N ALA A 405 3.21 10.33 23.86
CA ALA A 405 1.84 10.24 23.39
C ALA A 405 1.76 9.40 22.12
N GLY A 406 0.57 8.88 21.85
CA GLY A 406 0.33 8.09 20.65
C GLY A 406 -1.11 7.62 20.54
N LEU A 407 -1.33 6.68 19.61
CA LEU A 407 -2.62 6.03 19.44
C LEU A 407 -2.63 4.69 20.17
N VAL A 408 -3.83 4.28 20.58
CA VAL A 408 -4.08 2.98 21.17
C VAL A 408 -5.24 2.31 20.45
N THR A 409 -5.09 1.02 20.15
CA THR A 409 -6.18 0.16 19.69
C THR A 409 -6.38 -0.95 20.71
N ILE A 410 -7.62 -1.19 21.11
CA ILE A 410 -7.99 -2.33 21.95
C ILE A 410 -8.96 -3.25 21.21
N VAL A 411 -8.81 -4.55 21.43
CA VAL A 411 -9.87 -5.54 21.19
C VAL A 411 -10.51 -5.82 22.54
N ALA A 412 -11.80 -5.53 22.66
CA ALA A 412 -12.60 -5.81 23.83
C ALA A 412 -13.46 -7.06 23.58
N ARG A 413 -13.52 -7.96 24.56
CA ARG A 413 -14.40 -9.12 24.55
C ARG A 413 -15.39 -9.05 25.71
N ARG A 414 -16.65 -9.33 25.43
CA ARG A 414 -17.71 -9.51 26.41
C ARG A 414 -17.67 -10.95 26.91
N SER A 415 -17.55 -11.15 28.21
CA SER A 415 -17.57 -12.51 28.78
C SER A 415 -18.12 -12.54 30.20
N GLY A 416 -18.48 -13.74 30.65
CA GLY A 416 -18.97 -14.00 31.99
C GLY A 416 -20.48 -13.70 32.17
N PRO A 417 -21.05 -14.10 33.32
CA PRO A 417 -22.48 -13.98 33.60
C PRO A 417 -22.97 -12.53 33.67
N GLU A 418 -22.08 -11.58 33.99
CA GLU A 418 -22.38 -10.14 34.05
C GLU A 418 -22.24 -9.44 32.69
N SER A 419 -21.88 -10.16 31.61
CA SER A 419 -21.73 -9.59 30.27
C SER A 419 -20.76 -8.38 30.24
N ARG A 420 -19.67 -8.46 31.00
CA ARG A 420 -18.71 -7.36 31.15
C ARG A 420 -17.74 -7.32 29.97
N TRP A 421 -17.52 -6.13 29.41
CA TRP A 421 -16.48 -5.87 28.42
C TRP A 421 -15.11 -5.77 29.09
N SER A 422 -14.16 -6.59 28.63
CA SER A 422 -12.78 -6.61 29.12
C SER A 422 -11.80 -6.65 27.94
N ILE A 423 -10.57 -6.22 28.16
CA ILE A 423 -9.53 -6.12 27.11
C ILE A 423 -8.97 -7.51 26.82
N GLU A 424 -9.07 -7.94 25.58
CA GLU A 424 -8.40 -9.14 25.07
C GLU A 424 -7.05 -8.79 24.45
N ALA A 425 -6.94 -7.66 23.74
CA ALA A 425 -5.69 -7.20 23.18
C ALA A 425 -5.56 -5.68 23.32
N TRP A 426 -4.38 -5.20 23.69
CA TRP A 426 -4.07 -3.77 23.77
C TRP A 426 -2.81 -3.45 22.96
N ARG A 427 -2.88 -2.48 22.05
CA ARG A 427 -1.78 -2.12 21.15
C ARG A 427 -1.46 -0.64 21.27
N TYR A 428 -0.27 -0.34 21.79
CA TYR A 428 0.25 1.02 21.76
C TYR A 428 0.99 1.30 20.45
N THR A 429 0.76 2.47 19.89
CA THR A 429 1.66 3.10 18.91
C THR A 429 2.22 4.37 19.53
N ILE A 430 3.39 4.81 19.06
CA ILE A 430 3.96 6.10 19.44
C ILE A 430 4.14 6.91 18.19
N ASN A 431 3.86 8.21 18.33
CA ASN A 431 4.12 9.18 17.28
C ASN A 431 5.25 10.09 17.77
N PRO A 432 6.53 9.71 17.63
CA PRO A 432 7.61 10.52 18.16
C PRO A 432 7.93 11.66 17.17
N PRO A 433 8.22 12.89 17.65
CA PRO A 433 8.97 13.83 16.82
C PRO A 433 10.37 13.25 16.53
N PRO A 434 11.01 13.60 15.40
CA PRO A 434 12.23 12.95 14.88
C PRO A 434 13.44 12.89 15.84
N SER A 435 13.41 13.61 16.96
CA SER A 435 14.50 13.76 17.92
C SER A 435 14.19 13.20 19.32
N ALA A 436 13.03 12.57 19.55
CA ALA A 436 12.71 12.00 20.85
C ALA A 436 13.45 10.66 21.06
N PRO A 437 14.09 10.42 22.23
CA PRO A 437 14.62 9.10 22.55
C PRO A 437 13.50 8.05 22.50
N PRO A 438 13.81 6.79 22.16
CA PRO A 438 12.81 5.73 22.20
C PRO A 438 12.21 5.66 23.61
N PRO A 439 10.89 5.46 23.70
CA PRO A 439 10.20 5.42 24.97
C PRO A 439 10.76 4.26 25.79
N PRO A 440 10.99 4.44 27.09
CA PRO A 440 11.51 3.36 27.91
C PRO A 440 10.46 2.27 28.04
N THR A 441 10.72 1.12 27.43
CA THR A 441 10.05 -0.12 27.76
C THR A 441 10.79 -0.78 28.90
N VAL A 442 10.21 -0.66 30.09
CA VAL A 442 10.83 -1.26 31.28
C VAL A 442 10.42 -2.72 31.39
N LEU A 443 11.00 -3.56 30.54
CA LEU A 443 10.94 -5.00 30.72
C LEU A 443 12.32 -5.53 31.11
N LYS A 444 12.48 -5.88 32.39
CA LYS A 444 13.70 -6.54 32.90
C LYS A 444 13.67 -8.06 32.75
N LYS A 445 12.74 -8.62 31.97
CA LYS A 445 12.76 -10.04 31.57
C LYS A 445 12.26 -10.18 30.12
N PRO A 446 13.15 -10.49 29.15
CA PRO A 446 12.73 -10.74 27.77
C PRO A 446 11.96 -12.06 27.72
N GLY A 447 10.64 -11.96 27.64
CA GLY A 447 9.77 -13.09 27.34
C GLY A 447 9.78 -13.35 25.83
N TRP A 448 10.70 -14.21 25.41
CA TRP A 448 10.74 -14.96 24.14
C TRP A 448 11.37 -14.24 22.90
N PRO A 449 12.42 -14.82 22.27
CA PRO A 449 12.94 -14.38 20.99
C PRO A 449 12.01 -14.83 19.86
N GLY A 450 11.38 -13.87 19.17
CA GLY A 450 10.54 -14.17 18.01
C GLY A 450 11.34 -14.86 16.90
N TYR A 451 10.72 -15.93 16.37
CA TYR A 451 10.96 -16.69 15.14
C TYR A 451 12.20 -16.38 14.29
N ASP A 452 13.07 -17.40 14.22
CA ASP A 452 13.84 -17.77 13.00
C ASP A 452 12.91 -18.02 11.80
#